data_AF-A0A7T8H0J3-F1
#
_entry.id   AF-A0A7T8H0J3-F1
#
_cell.length_a   1.000
_cell.length_b   1.000
_cell.length_c   1.000
_cell.angle_alpha   90.00
_cell.angle_beta   90.00
_cell.angle_gamma   90.00
#
_symmetry.space_group_name_H-M   'P 1'
#
loop_
_entity.id
_entity.type
_entity.pdbx_description
1 polymer ?
#
loop_
_entity_poly.entity_id
_entity_poly.type
_entity_poly.pdbx_seq_one_letter_code
_entity_poly.pdbx_strand_id
1 'polypeptide(L)' 'MWDNARPHCHRYQGVLDRRDVEPVKQSPYSPDLNLCDRFLFRKLKHLLREDDLGATRRLHSPFSGDEEGQ' A
#
# COMPACT_ATOMS: atom_id res chain seq x y z
N MET A 1 -2.71 -14.00 -5.46
CA MET A 1 -1.66 -13.92 -6.50
C MET A 1 -0.54 -13.07 -5.93
N TRP A 2 0.70 -13.56 -5.93
CA TRP A 2 1.86 -12.90 -5.32
C TRP A 2 3.03 -13.00 -6.28
N ASP A 3 3.94 -12.04 -6.22
CA ASP A 3 5.04 -11.95 -7.17
C ASP A 3 6.10 -13.03 -6.92
N ASN A 4 6.64 -13.56 -8.01
CA ASN A 4 7.63 -14.64 -8.00
C ASN A 4 9.06 -14.13 -7.75
N ALA A 5 9.26 -12.84 -7.44
CA ALA A 5 10.57 -12.31 -7.07
C ALA A 5 11.16 -13.05 -5.87
N ARG A 6 12.47 -13.26 -5.92
CA ARG A 6 13.25 -13.76 -4.79
C ARG A 6 13.24 -12.70 -3.67
N PRO A 7 13.12 -13.07 -2.38
CA PRO A 7 13.22 -14.43 -1.82
C PRO A 7 11.88 -15.17 -1.65
N HIS A 8 10.76 -14.58 -2.08
CA HIS A 8 9.43 -15.07 -1.74
C HIS A 8 9.19 -16.51 -2.25
N CYS A 9 9.63 -16.82 -3.47
CA CYS A 9 9.43 -18.14 -4.10
C CYS A 9 10.16 -19.28 -3.38
N HIS A 10 11.37 -19.05 -2.85
CA HIS A 10 12.15 -20.10 -2.22
C HIS A 10 11.75 -20.37 -0.76
N ARG A 11 11.29 -19.34 -0.04
CA ARG A 11 11.06 -19.42 1.41
C ARG A 11 9.74 -20.11 1.77
N TYR A 12 8.74 -20.06 0.89
CA TYR A 12 7.38 -20.48 1.22
C TYR A 12 6.90 -21.75 0.50
N GLN A 13 7.72 -22.34 -0.39
CA GLN A 13 7.32 -23.51 -1.17
C GLN A 13 6.84 -24.66 -0.27
N GLY A 14 7.62 -25.03 0.76
CA GLY A 14 7.23 -26.11 1.67
C GLY A 14 6.00 -25.82 2.55
N VAL A 15 5.60 -24.56 2.71
CA VAL A 15 4.35 -24.18 3.39
C VAL A 15 3.17 -24.29 2.44
N LEU A 16 3.36 -23.92 1.17
CA LEU A 16 2.34 -24.01 0.13
C LEU A 16 2.03 -25.47 -0.21
N ASP A 17 3.07 -26.31 -0.32
CA ASP A 17 2.92 -27.75 -0.56
C ASP A 17 2.14 -28.44 0.59
N ARG A 18 2.41 -28.07 1.86
CA ARG A 18 1.67 -28.58 3.03
C ARG A 18 0.20 -28.15 3.07
N ARG A 19 -0.13 -27.03 2.43
CA ARG A 19 -1.48 -26.45 2.41
C ARG A 19 -2.24 -26.78 1.14
N ASP A 20 -1.65 -27.58 0.25
CA ASP A 20 -2.19 -27.90 -1.07
C ASP A 20 -2.56 -26.65 -1.88
N VAL A 21 -1.71 -25.62 -1.79
CA VAL A 21 -1.92 -24.34 -2.49
C VAL A 21 -1.00 -24.28 -3.69
N GLU A 22 -1.59 -24.31 -4.89
CA GLU A 22 -0.87 -24.08 -6.13
C GLU A 22 -0.63 -22.57 -6.35
N PRO A 23 0.63 -22.10 -6.42
CA PRO A 23 0.92 -20.70 -6.69
C PRO A 23 0.64 -20.36 -8.16
N VAL A 24 -0.14 -19.30 -8.38
CA VAL A 24 -0.35 -18.74 -9.72
C VAL A 24 0.97 -18.20 -10.26
N LYS A 25 1.38 -18.67 -11.45
CA LYS A 25 2.60 -18.19 -12.12
C LYS A 25 2.45 -16.71 -12.49
N GLN A 26 3.30 -15.86 -11.93
CA GLN A 26 3.41 -14.45 -12.27
C GLN A 26 4.62 -14.20 -13.18
N SER A 27 4.42 -13.39 -14.22
CA SER A 27 5.48 -12.95 -15.13
C SER A 27 6.47 -12.03 -14.40
N PRO A 28 7.80 -12.12 -14.67
CA PRO A 28 8.78 -11.24 -14.06
C PRO A 28 8.49 -9.75 -14.32
N TYR A 29 8.67 -8.91 -13.30
CA TYR A 29 8.51 -7.46 -13.39
C TYR A 29 7.17 -7.02 -13.98
N SER A 30 6.09 -7.74 -13.70
CA SER A 30 4.74 -7.45 -14.22
C SER A 30 3.79 -6.93 -13.12
N PRO A 31 4.01 -5.72 -12.58
CA PRO A 31 3.15 -5.13 -11.56
C PRO A 31 1.75 -4.76 -12.09
N ASP A 32 1.59 -4.66 -13.41
CA ASP A 32 0.32 -4.45 -14.10
C ASP A 32 -0.60 -5.69 -14.03
N LEU A 33 -0.01 -6.89 -13.97
CA LEU A 33 -0.72 -8.15 -13.82
C LEU A 33 -1.02 -8.47 -12.34
N ASN A 34 -0.29 -7.86 -11.41
CA ASN A 34 -0.54 -8.03 -9.99
C ASN A 34 -1.68 -7.14 -9.52
N LEU A 35 -2.79 -7.73 -9.10
CA LEU A 35 -3.97 -7.00 -8.63
C LEU A 35 -3.67 -6.09 -7.43
N CYS A 36 -2.75 -6.50 -6.56
CA CYS A 36 -2.32 -5.71 -5.41
C CYS A 36 -1.65 -4.42 -5.87
N ASP A 37 -0.72 -4.50 -6.82
CA ASP A 37 0.00 -3.33 -7.33
C ASP A 37 -0.92 -2.45 -8.17
N ARG A 38 -1.69 -3.04 -9.08
CA ARG A 38 -2.56 -2.33 -10.02
C ARG A 38 -3.72 -1.59 -9.34
N PHE A 39 -4.34 -2.19 -8.33
CA PHE A 39 -5.55 -1.65 -7.72
C PHE A 39 -5.36 -1.22 -6.27
N LEU A 40 -4.90 -2.12 -5.40
CA LEU A 40 -4.87 -1.87 -3.96
C LEU A 40 -3.85 -0.77 -3.61
N PHE A 41 -2.59 -0.94 -4.00
CA PHE A 41 -1.55 0.03 -3.68
C PHE A 41 -1.70 1.32 -4.47
N ARG A 42 -2.27 1.27 -5.68
CA ARG A 42 -2.63 2.49 -6.40
C ARG A 42 -3.63 3.32 -5.59
N LYS A 43 -4.73 2.71 -5.13
CA LYS A 43 -5.73 3.38 -4.29
C LYS A 43 -5.15 3.86 -2.97
N LEU A 44 -4.35 3.03 -2.30
CA LEU A 44 -3.72 3.39 -1.03
C LEU A 44 -2.79 4.60 -1.16
N LYS A 45 -2.00 4.67 -2.23
CA LYS A 45 -1.12 5.83 -2.51
C LYS A 45 -1.92 7.11 -2.76
N HIS A 46 -3.10 7.03 -3.37
CA HIS A 46 -3.96 8.19 -3.53
C HIS A 46 -4.46 8.69 -2.17
N LEU A 47 -4.98 7.79 -1.33
CA LEU A 47 -5.45 8.15 0.01
C LEU A 47 -4.35 8.73 0.89
N LEU A 48 -3.17 8.12 0.91
CA LEU A 48 -2.04 8.61 1.71
C LEU A 48 -1.55 10.00 1.24
N ARG A 49 -1.60 10.27 -0.08
CA ARG A 49 -1.25 11.60 -0.62
C ARG A 49 -2.31 12.65 -0.29
N GLU A 50 -3.57 12.27 -0.25
CA GLU A 50 -4.65 13.15 0.19
C GLU A 50 -4.58 13.42 1.70
N ASP A 51 -4.17 12.45 2.51
CA ASP A 51 -3.91 12.63 3.94
C ASP A 51 -2.68 13.51 4.19
N ASP A 52 -1.62 13.42 3.38
CA ASP A 52 -0.48 14.36 3.45
C ASP A 52 -0.90 15.80 3.11
N LEU A 53 -1.80 15.97 2.13
CA LEU A 53 -2.40 17.28 1.79
C LEU A 53 -3.40 17.76 2.86
N GLY A 54 -4.10 16.84 3.51
CA GLY A 54 -4.97 17.11 4.66
C GLY A 54 -4.18 17.48 5.92
N ALA A 55 -3.02 16.86 6.13
CA ALA A 55 -2.10 17.15 7.23
C ALA A 55 -1.39 18.50 7.02
N THR A 56 -0.99 18.83 5.79
CA THR A 56 -0.50 20.18 5.46
C THR A 56 -1.59 21.25 5.58
N ARG A 57 -2.85 20.93 5.29
CA ARG A 57 -3.99 21.84 5.57
C ARG A 57 -4.25 22.03 7.06
N ARG A 58 -4.07 21.00 7.90
CA ARG A 58 -4.23 21.13 9.37
C ARG A 58 -3.11 21.92 10.04
N LEU A 59 -1.90 21.92 9.49
CA LEU A 59 -0.79 22.77 9.97
C LEU A 59 -0.92 24.24 9.54
N HIS A 60 -1.80 24.55 8.58
CA HIS A 60 -2.19 25.91 8.20
C HIS A 60 -3.56 26.32 8.77
N SER A 61 -4.00 25.71 9.88
CA SER A 61 -4.99 26.36 10.74
C SER A 61 -4.26 27.44 11.54
N PRO A 62 -4.45 28.74 11.27
CA PRO A 62 -3.91 29.74 12.17
C PRO A 62 -4.60 29.54 13.51
N PHE A 63 -3.81 29.31 14.56
CA PHE A 63 -4.21 29.71 15.89
C PHE A 63 -4.45 31.23 15.84
N SER A 64 -5.68 31.65 15.54
CA SER A 64 -6.26 32.89 16.04
C SER A 64 -7.02 32.46 17.29
N GLY A 65 -6.38 32.41 18.46
CA GLY A 65 -5.96 33.62 19.14
C GLY A 65 -7.16 34.04 19.99
N ASP A 66 -7.29 33.41 21.15
CA ASP A 66 -8.10 33.92 22.24
C ASP A 66 -7.58 35.32 22.58
N GLU A 67 -8.32 36.36 22.19
CA GLU A 67 -8.21 37.66 22.84
C GLU A 67 -9.55 37.95 23.51
N GLU A 68 -9.52 37.80 24.84
CA GLU A 68 -10.49 38.40 25.75
C GLU A 68 -10.57 39.90 25.46
N GLY A 69 -11.76 40.39 25.13
CA GLY A 69 -12.06 41.80 24.94
C GLY A 69 -13.31 42.17 25.72
N GLN A 70 -13.08 42.67 26.94
CA GLN A 70 -13.86 43.60 27.79
C GLN A 70 -15.38 43.70 27.60
#